data_AF-M1BB25-F1
#
_entry.id   AF-M1BB25-F1
#
_cell.length_a   1.000
_cell.length_b   1.000
_cell.length_c   1.000
_cell.angle_alpha   90.00
_cell.angle_beta   90.00
_cell.angle_gamma   90.00
#
_symmetry.space_group_name_H-M   'P 1'
#
loop_
_entity.id
_entity.type
_entity.pdbx_description
1 polymer ?
#
loop_
_entity_poly.entity_id
_entity_poly.type
_entity_poly.pdbx_seq_one_letter_code
_entity_poly.pdbx_strand_id
1 'polypeptide(L)'
;MDSQQLCDVECFMILEEIVVHSYIVLICFFMAIYSMILRNQSRNRRVIRYCMSARIPKILSHLNVLIRDNDIVCIDKLRMDRNAFHILASLAKNIGVNGLTDSKNMSSTEKLAMFLNILAHHEKNRSVKVDYIRSGWCVSRAFNECLRVILKLTPLLLVKPNLVLEDDTDDRWKWFKVGKFQSNI
;
A
#
# COMPACT_ATOMS: atom_id res chain seq x y z
N MET A 1 -12.72 -70.61 -45.86
CA MET A 1 -12.73 -69.34 -45.10
C MET A 1 -13.55 -68.39 -45.92
N ASP A 2 -14.78 -68.15 -45.47
CA ASP A 2 -15.84 -67.56 -46.27
C ASP A 2 -15.69 -66.03 -46.32
N SER A 3 -15.84 -65.44 -47.51
CA SER A 3 -15.70 -64.01 -47.78
C SER A 3 -16.55 -63.11 -46.87
N GLN A 4 -17.60 -63.67 -46.27
CA GLN A 4 -18.46 -63.01 -45.29
C GLN A 4 -17.74 -62.72 -43.96
N GLN A 5 -16.89 -63.63 -43.47
CA GLN A 5 -16.16 -63.44 -42.20
C GLN A 5 -15.04 -62.39 -42.32
N LEU A 6 -14.46 -62.20 -43.51
CA LEU A 6 -13.43 -61.18 -43.74
C LEU A 6 -14.04 -59.77 -43.70
N CYS A 7 -15.22 -59.60 -44.28
CA CYS A 7 -15.98 -58.34 -44.28
C CYS A 7 -16.40 -57.93 -42.86
N ASP A 8 -16.82 -58.88 -42.03
CA ASP A 8 -17.21 -58.63 -40.63
C ASP A 8 -16.01 -58.19 -39.77
N VAL A 9 -14.82 -58.75 -40.00
CA VAL A 9 -13.59 -58.37 -39.31
C VAL A 9 -13.11 -56.97 -39.75
N GLU A 10 -13.16 -56.67 -41.05
CA GLU A 10 -12.84 -55.32 -41.55
C GLU A 10 -13.80 -54.26 -41.00
N CYS A 11 -15.10 -54.55 -40.92
CA CYS A 11 -16.09 -53.66 -40.31
C CYS A 11 -15.82 -53.43 -38.82
N PHE A 12 -15.44 -54.46 -38.07
CA PHE A 12 -15.10 -54.34 -36.65
C PHE A 12 -13.87 -53.45 -36.43
N MET A 13 -12.82 -53.64 -37.24
CA MET A 13 -11.60 -52.81 -37.18
C MET A 13 -11.89 -51.34 -37.48
N ILE A 14 -12.70 -51.06 -38.51
CA ILE A 14 -13.11 -49.69 -38.85
C ILE A 14 -13.95 -49.06 -37.73
N LEU A 15 -14.86 -49.83 -37.12
CA LEU A 15 -15.66 -49.35 -35.99
C LEU A 15 -14.78 -49.04 -34.77
N GLU A 16 -13.80 -49.88 -34.45
CA GLU A 16 -12.85 -49.59 -33.37
C GLU A 16 -12.04 -48.31 -33.64
N GLU A 17 -11.54 -48.12 -34.87
CA GLU A 17 -10.81 -46.89 -35.22
C GLU A 17 -11.69 -45.64 -35.12
N ILE A 18 -12.95 -45.71 -35.56
CA ILE A 18 -13.92 -44.60 -35.44
C ILE A 18 -14.19 -44.29 -33.96
N VAL A 19 -14.35 -45.32 -33.13
CA VAL A 19 -14.57 -45.15 -31.68
C VAL A 19 -13.35 -44.52 -31.02
N VAL A 20 -12.13 -44.97 -31.35
CA VAL A 20 -10.88 -44.37 -30.84
C VAL A 20 -10.75 -42.91 -31.27
N HIS A 21 -10.99 -42.59 -32.54
CA HIS A 21 -10.96 -41.22 -33.04
C HIS A 21 -11.99 -40.33 -32.33
N SER A 22 -13.20 -40.83 -32.09
CA SER A 22 -14.24 -40.08 -31.36
C SER A 22 -13.83 -39.80 -29.92
N TYR A 23 -13.18 -40.75 -29.24
CA TYR A 23 -12.68 -40.57 -27.88
C TYR A 23 -11.56 -39.52 -27.80
N ILE A 24 -10.63 -39.54 -28.77
CA ILE A 24 -9.55 -38.53 -28.87
C ILE A 24 -10.13 -37.13 -29.06
N VAL A 25 -11.12 -36.97 -29.94
CA VAL A 25 -11.79 -35.67 -30.17
C VAL A 25 -12.47 -35.17 -28.90
N LEU A 26 -13.14 -36.05 -28.15
CA LEU A 26 -13.76 -35.71 -26.87
C LEU A 26 -12.72 -35.25 -25.84
N ILE A 27 -11.60 -35.96 -25.69
CA ILE A 27 -10.52 -35.55 -24.78
C ILE A 27 -9.98 -34.18 -25.17
N CYS A 28 -9.71 -33.95 -26.46
CA CYS A 28 -9.22 -32.66 -26.96
C CYS A 28 -10.20 -31.52 -26.65
N PHE A 29 -11.51 -31.77 -26.77
CA PHE A 29 -12.55 -30.81 -26.43
C PHE A 29 -12.59 -30.49 -24.93
N PHE A 30 -12.54 -31.51 -24.07
CA PHE A 30 -12.46 -31.31 -22.62
C PHE A 30 -11.20 -30.56 -22.19
N MET A 31 -10.04 -30.88 -22.78
CA MET A 31 -8.78 -30.19 -22.52
C MET A 31 -8.82 -28.72 -22.97
N ALA A 32 -9.45 -28.42 -24.12
CA ALA A 32 -9.65 -27.06 -24.59
C ALA A 32 -10.53 -26.26 -23.62
N ILE A 33 -11.67 -26.81 -23.18
CA ILE A 33 -12.55 -26.19 -22.18
C ILE A 33 -11.82 -25.95 -20.86
N TYR A 34 -11.13 -26.97 -20.34
CA TYR A 34 -10.38 -26.85 -19.09
C TYR A 34 -9.31 -25.76 -19.18
N SER A 35 -8.58 -25.69 -20.30
CA SER A 35 -7.59 -24.63 -20.55
C SER A 35 -8.22 -23.23 -20.67
N MET A 36 -9.44 -23.12 -21.22
CA MET A 36 -10.18 -21.86 -21.28
C MET A 36 -10.65 -21.43 -19.89
N ILE A 37 -11.13 -22.34 -19.07
CA ILE A 37 -11.53 -22.08 -17.67
C ILE A 37 -10.32 -21.61 -16.86
N LEU A 38 -9.18 -22.29 -16.96
CA LEU A 38 -7.94 -21.87 -16.28
C LEU A 38 -7.45 -20.49 -16.77
N ARG A 39 -7.50 -20.24 -18.08
CA ARG A 39 -7.17 -18.92 -18.63
C ARG A 39 -8.14 -17.84 -18.17
N ASN A 40 -9.43 -18.14 -18.09
CA ASN A 40 -10.45 -17.22 -17.59
C ASN A 40 -10.26 -16.96 -16.09
N GLN A 41 -9.94 -17.97 -15.28
CA GLN A 41 -9.58 -17.78 -13.88
C GLN A 41 -8.30 -16.95 -13.72
N SER A 42 -7.29 -17.13 -14.57
CA SER A 42 -6.07 -16.30 -14.58
C SER A 42 -6.35 -14.85 -15.01
N ARG A 43 -7.19 -14.65 -16.04
CA ARG A 43 -7.67 -13.32 -16.45
C ARG A 43 -8.51 -12.66 -15.34
N ASN A 44 -9.42 -13.40 -14.72
CA ASN A 44 -10.24 -12.90 -13.63
C ASN A 44 -9.41 -12.64 -12.36
N ARG A 45 -8.34 -13.43 -12.10
CA ARG A 45 -7.33 -13.12 -11.06
C ARG A 45 -6.63 -11.79 -11.30
N ARG A 46 -6.36 -11.44 -12.55
CA ARG A 46 -5.81 -10.12 -12.94
C ARG A 46 -6.85 -9.00 -12.84
N VAL A 47 -8.14 -9.33 -12.95
CA VAL A 47 -9.27 -8.40 -12.93
C VAL A 47 -9.97 -8.35 -11.56
N ILE A 48 -9.52 -9.09 -10.53
CA ILE A 48 -10.14 -9.16 -9.19
C ILE A 48 -10.56 -7.75 -8.80
N ARG A 49 -11.88 -7.53 -8.85
CA ARG A 49 -12.47 -6.24 -8.57
C ARG A 49 -12.12 -5.92 -7.14
N TYR A 50 -11.35 -4.84 -7.00
CA TYR A 50 -10.93 -4.23 -5.74
C TYR A 50 -12.15 -4.00 -4.84
N CYS A 51 -12.47 -4.96 -3.97
CA CYS A 51 -13.62 -4.84 -3.08
C CYS A 51 -13.18 -4.11 -1.81
N MET A 52 -13.82 -2.97 -1.51
CA MET A 52 -13.52 -2.19 -0.29
C MET A 52 -13.70 -3.04 0.97
N SER A 53 -14.69 -3.94 1.01
CA SER A 53 -14.93 -4.82 2.17
C SER A 53 -13.79 -5.80 2.45
N ALA A 54 -13.06 -6.24 1.43
CA ALA A 54 -11.88 -7.09 1.58
C ALA A 54 -10.60 -6.28 1.87
N ARG A 55 -10.57 -5.00 1.50
CA ARG A 55 -9.41 -4.09 1.68
C ARG A 55 -9.34 -3.52 3.09
N ILE A 56 -10.45 -3.01 3.61
CA ILE A 56 -10.55 -2.37 4.93
C ILE A 56 -9.92 -3.22 6.05
N PRO A 57 -10.23 -4.52 6.20
CA PRO A 57 -9.64 -5.33 7.28
C PRO A 57 -8.12 -5.42 7.18
N LYS A 58 -7.55 -5.50 5.97
CA LYS A 58 -6.09 -5.54 5.77
C LYS A 58 -5.40 -4.23 6.12
N ILE A 59 -6.05 -3.10 5.79
CA ILE A 59 -5.54 -1.78 6.17
C ILE A 59 -5.57 -1.62 7.69
N LEU A 60 -6.69 -2.00 8.32
CA LEU A 60 -6.82 -1.94 9.78
C LEU A 60 -5.81 -2.86 10.47
N SER A 61 -5.58 -4.08 9.97
CA SER A 61 -4.56 -4.95 10.54
C SER A 61 -3.16 -4.35 10.40
N HIS A 62 -2.82 -3.77 9.25
CA HIS A 62 -1.54 -3.11 9.05
C HIS A 62 -1.35 -1.92 10.00
N LEU A 63 -2.36 -1.07 10.14
CA LEU A 63 -2.33 0.06 11.08
C LEU A 63 -2.24 -0.38 12.54
N ASN A 64 -2.93 -1.46 12.93
CA ASN A 64 -2.85 -2.00 14.28
C ASN A 64 -1.41 -2.46 14.61
N VAL A 65 -0.76 -3.16 13.68
CA VAL A 65 0.64 -3.60 13.85
C VAL A 65 1.59 -2.40 13.99
N LEU A 66 1.37 -1.34 13.20
CA LEU A 66 2.21 -0.15 13.23
C LEU A 66 2.04 0.68 14.51
N ILE A 67 0.80 0.85 14.98
CA ILE A 67 0.45 1.90 15.94
C ILE A 67 -0.02 1.34 17.29
N ARG A 68 -0.58 0.13 17.34
CA ARG A 68 -1.24 -0.38 18.55
C ARG A 68 -0.45 -1.48 19.26
N ASP A 69 0.25 -2.33 18.52
CA ASP A 69 0.82 -3.54 19.09
C ASP A 69 2.12 -3.31 19.90
N ASN A 70 3.10 -2.57 19.36
CA ASN A 70 4.42 -2.45 19.98
C ASN A 70 5.10 -1.10 19.71
N ASP A 71 5.67 -0.49 20.74
CA ASP A 71 6.46 0.75 20.60
C ASP A 71 7.70 0.55 19.73
N ILE A 72 8.33 -0.63 19.75
CA ILE A 72 9.50 -0.93 18.91
C ILE A 72 9.15 -0.79 17.42
N VAL A 73 8.00 -1.33 17.00
CA VAL A 73 7.55 -1.27 15.61
C VAL A 73 7.14 0.15 15.24
N CYS A 74 6.47 0.85 16.14
CA CYS A 74 6.09 2.25 15.95
C CYS A 74 7.33 3.14 15.79
N ILE A 75 8.36 2.96 16.63
CA ILE A 75 9.63 3.70 16.55
C ILE A 75 10.38 3.32 15.28
N ASP A 76 10.47 2.03 14.94
CA ASP A 76 11.12 1.58 13.71
C ASP A 76 10.49 2.23 12.50
N LYS A 77 9.16 2.15 12.36
CA LYS A 77 8.44 2.61 11.16
C LYS A 77 8.14 4.09 11.12
N LEU A 78 7.85 4.72 12.25
CA LEU A 78 7.37 6.11 12.33
C LEU A 78 8.37 7.07 13.01
N ARG A 79 9.49 6.57 13.54
CA ARG A 79 10.50 7.33 14.31
C ARG A 79 9.95 8.00 15.58
N MET A 80 8.85 7.48 16.11
CA MET A 80 8.24 7.94 17.35
C MET A 80 7.57 6.77 18.06
N ASP A 81 7.47 6.85 19.39
CA ASP A 81 6.68 5.88 20.16
C ASP A 81 5.16 6.07 19.92
N ARG A 82 4.35 5.13 20.43
CA ARG A 82 2.89 5.18 20.21
C ARG A 82 2.25 6.37 20.90
N ASN A 83 2.74 6.78 22.06
CA ASN A 83 2.17 7.91 22.81
C ASN A 83 2.40 9.23 22.06
N ALA A 84 3.63 9.48 21.63
CA ALA A 84 4.01 10.62 20.80
C ALA A 84 3.20 10.64 19.50
N PHE A 85 3.01 9.48 18.86
CA PHE A 85 2.15 9.38 17.68
C PHE A 85 0.70 9.79 17.96
N HIS A 86 0.10 9.30 19.05
CA HIS A 86 -1.27 9.63 19.41
C HIS A 86 -1.43 11.10 19.81
N ILE A 87 -0.44 11.69 20.50
CA ILE A 87 -0.40 13.13 20.80
C ILE A 87 -0.35 13.93 19.49
N LEU A 88 0.55 13.59 18.57
CA LEU A 88 0.66 14.24 17.28
C LEU A 88 -0.64 14.11 16.46
N ALA A 89 -1.27 12.93 16.46
CA ALA A 89 -2.53 12.69 15.77
C ALA A 89 -3.66 13.56 16.36
N SER A 90 -3.71 13.71 17.69
CA SER A 90 -4.66 14.59 18.37
C SER A 90 -4.43 16.06 17.98
N LEU A 91 -3.17 16.52 18.04
CA LEU A 91 -2.82 17.89 17.65
C LEU A 91 -3.14 18.17 16.18
N ALA A 92 -2.81 17.23 15.29
CA ALA A 92 -3.09 17.35 13.86
C ALA A 92 -4.59 17.40 13.55
N LYS A 93 -5.43 16.69 14.32
CA LYS A 93 -6.89 16.78 14.19
C LYS A 93 -7.45 18.10 14.69
N ASN A 94 -6.93 18.58 15.82
CA ASN A 94 -7.50 19.70 16.56
C ASN A 94 -6.94 21.07 16.14
N ILE A 95 -5.97 21.12 15.21
CA ILE A 95 -5.37 22.40 14.80
C ILE A 95 -6.31 23.21 13.89
N GLY A 96 -7.17 24.01 14.55
CA GLY A 96 -8.05 24.98 13.92
C GLY A 96 -9.05 24.41 12.89
N VAL A 97 -9.60 25.27 12.04
CA VAL A 97 -10.65 24.93 11.05
C VAL A 97 -10.15 23.99 9.93
N ASN A 98 -8.84 23.79 9.81
CA ASN A 98 -8.21 23.00 8.75
C ASN A 98 -7.33 21.85 9.29
N GLY A 99 -7.73 21.27 10.43
CA GLY A 99 -7.11 20.05 10.94
C GLY A 99 -7.23 18.86 9.98
N LEU A 100 -6.49 17.80 10.29
CA LEU A 100 -6.47 16.58 9.49
C LEU A 100 -7.81 15.84 9.65
N THR A 101 -8.64 15.88 8.61
CA THR A 101 -9.97 15.25 8.63
C THR A 101 -9.96 13.83 8.10
N ASP A 102 -10.86 13.01 8.63
CA ASP A 102 -11.18 11.70 8.08
C ASP A 102 -11.88 11.88 6.72
N SER A 103 -11.46 11.09 5.73
CA SER A 103 -12.13 11.02 4.43
C SER A 103 -12.97 9.76 4.33
N LYS A 104 -13.94 9.73 3.40
CA LYS A 104 -14.79 8.55 3.15
C LYS A 104 -14.01 7.23 3.06
N ASN A 105 -12.78 7.28 2.55
CA ASN A 105 -12.00 6.09 2.26
C ASN A 105 -10.79 5.91 3.17
N MET A 106 -10.36 6.92 3.93
CA MET A 106 -9.07 6.92 4.64
C MET A 106 -9.13 7.81 5.87
N SER A 107 -8.71 7.26 7.02
CA SER A 107 -8.66 7.99 8.28
C SER A 107 -7.46 8.94 8.34
N SER A 108 -7.61 10.02 9.10
CA SER A 108 -6.56 10.94 9.52
C SER A 108 -5.36 10.22 10.14
N THR A 109 -5.61 9.22 10.99
CA THR A 109 -4.55 8.37 11.57
C THR A 109 -3.78 7.59 10.51
N GLU A 110 -4.48 7.01 9.52
CA GLU A 110 -3.86 6.33 8.39
C GLU A 110 -3.01 7.29 7.55
N LYS A 111 -3.53 8.49 7.26
CA LYS A 111 -2.79 9.54 6.54
C LYS A 111 -1.49 9.91 7.26
N LEU A 112 -1.57 10.13 8.57
CA LEU A 112 -0.42 10.54 9.38
C LEU A 112 0.62 9.43 9.48
N ALA A 113 0.20 8.18 9.70
CA ALA A 113 1.11 7.04 9.74
C ALA A 113 1.84 6.84 8.39
N MET A 114 1.12 6.99 7.28
CA MET A 114 1.70 6.94 5.95
C MET A 114 2.72 8.04 5.70
N PHE A 115 2.39 9.27 6.09
CA PHE A 115 3.28 10.43 5.99
C PHE A 115 4.58 10.21 6.78
N LEU A 116 4.47 9.77 8.04
CA LEU A 116 5.62 9.51 8.89
C LEU A 116 6.48 8.37 8.37
N ASN A 117 5.88 7.27 7.92
CA ASN A 117 6.63 6.15 7.32
C ASN A 117 7.43 6.58 6.07
N ILE A 118 6.85 7.44 5.23
CA ILE A 118 7.55 8.05 4.08
C ILE A 118 8.76 8.86 4.53
N LEU A 119 8.61 9.70 5.55
CA LEU A 119 9.72 10.52 6.04
C LEU A 119 10.79 9.71 6.77
N ALA A 120 10.38 8.72 7.57
CA ALA A 120 11.22 7.89 8.41
C ALA A 120 12.24 7.05 7.63
N HIS A 121 11.85 6.62 6.43
CA HIS A 121 12.59 5.64 5.61
C HIS A 121 12.79 6.09 4.16
N HIS A 122 12.41 7.33 3.84
CA HIS A 122 12.44 7.84 2.46
C HIS A 122 11.67 6.95 1.46
N GLU A 123 10.59 6.33 1.92
CA GLU A 123 9.81 5.38 1.14
C GLU A 123 9.24 6.05 -0.12
N LYS A 124 9.31 5.32 -1.24
CA LYS A 124 8.75 5.80 -2.51
C LYS A 124 7.25 5.54 -2.52
N ASN A 125 6.49 6.40 -3.20
CA ASN A 125 5.04 6.25 -3.38
C ASN A 125 4.66 4.84 -3.92
N ARG A 126 5.50 4.25 -4.78
CA ARG A 126 5.36 2.87 -5.26
C ARG A 126 5.31 1.82 -4.15
N SER A 127 6.10 1.98 -3.10
CA SER A 127 6.22 1.03 -1.99
C SER A 127 5.01 1.19 -1.07
N VAL A 128 4.77 2.42 -0.63
CA VAL A 128 3.69 2.81 0.29
C VAL A 128 2.31 2.46 -0.25
N LYS A 129 2.07 2.64 -1.56
CA LYS A 129 0.77 2.29 -2.15
C LYS A 129 0.46 0.79 -2.02
N VAL A 130 1.49 -0.07 -1.98
CA VAL A 130 1.36 -1.52 -1.79
C VAL A 130 1.08 -1.82 -0.32
N ASP A 131 1.89 -1.29 0.59
CA ASP A 131 1.77 -1.54 2.03
C ASP A 131 0.41 -1.11 2.59
N TYR A 132 -0.04 0.08 2.19
CA TYR A 132 -1.33 0.62 2.63
C TYR A 132 -2.50 0.24 1.70
N ILE A 133 -2.23 -0.50 0.61
CA ILE A 133 -3.24 -0.95 -0.36
C ILE A 133 -4.06 0.24 -0.90
N ARG A 134 -3.37 1.32 -1.26
CA ARG A 134 -3.94 2.57 -1.77
C ARG A 134 -3.49 2.84 -3.20
N SER A 135 -4.20 3.73 -3.90
CA SER A 135 -3.67 4.25 -5.16
C SER A 135 -2.56 5.26 -4.87
N GLY A 136 -1.60 5.41 -5.78
CA GLY A 136 -0.53 6.39 -5.62
C GLY A 136 -1.05 7.84 -5.53
N TRP A 137 -2.18 8.13 -6.16
CA TRP A 137 -2.88 9.41 -6.00
C TRP A 137 -3.37 9.63 -4.57
N CYS A 138 -3.97 8.61 -3.94
CA CYS A 138 -4.39 8.70 -2.54
C CYS A 138 -3.20 8.95 -1.60
N VAL A 139 -2.07 8.27 -1.83
CA VAL A 139 -0.83 8.47 -1.06
C VAL A 139 -0.32 9.91 -1.21
N SER A 140 -0.19 10.42 -2.43
CA SER A 140 0.24 11.79 -2.67
C SER A 140 -0.71 12.82 -2.06
N ARG A 141 -2.03 12.59 -2.12
CA ARG A 141 -3.02 13.48 -1.50
C ARG A 141 -2.87 13.48 0.02
N ALA A 142 -2.81 12.30 0.65
CA ALA A 142 -2.63 12.16 2.10
C ALA A 142 -1.34 12.84 2.58
N PHE A 143 -0.24 12.66 1.84
CA PHE A 143 1.05 13.28 2.14
C PHE A 143 0.93 14.81 2.16
N ASN A 144 0.32 15.40 1.12
CA ASN A 144 0.17 16.86 1.03
C ASN A 144 -0.79 17.42 2.08
N GLU A 145 -1.87 16.70 2.42
CA GLU A 145 -2.78 17.08 3.51
C GLU A 145 -2.03 17.10 4.85
N CYS A 146 -1.25 16.05 5.15
CA CYS A 146 -0.43 16.00 6.36
C CYS A 146 0.62 17.11 6.39
N LEU A 147 1.34 17.33 5.29
CA LEU A 147 2.37 18.37 5.20
C LEU A 147 1.80 19.76 5.55
N ARG A 148 0.63 20.10 5.02
CA ARG A 148 -0.04 21.39 5.33
C ARG A 148 -0.38 21.52 6.81
N VAL A 149 -0.88 20.45 7.43
CA VAL A 149 -1.25 20.43 8.85
C VAL A 149 0.00 20.53 9.73
N ILE A 150 1.05 19.76 9.42
CA ILE A 150 2.30 19.76 10.16
C ILE A 150 2.99 21.13 10.07
N LEU A 151 3.02 21.76 8.90
CA LEU A 151 3.58 23.11 8.75
C LEU A 151 2.86 24.16 9.61
N LYS A 152 1.55 23.99 9.85
CA LYS A 152 0.78 24.82 10.78
C LYS A 152 1.07 24.50 12.24
N LEU A 153 1.40 23.24 12.54
CA LEU A 153 1.81 22.79 13.88
C LEU A 153 3.25 23.20 14.23
N THR A 154 4.11 23.45 13.23
CA THR A 154 5.53 23.77 13.44
C THR A 154 5.78 24.85 14.51
N PRO A 155 5.05 25.98 14.57
CA PRO A 155 5.25 26.99 15.61
C PRO A 155 4.89 26.52 17.03
N LEU A 156 4.04 25.50 17.16
CA LEU A 156 3.63 24.92 18.44
C LEU A 156 4.57 23.79 18.87
N LEU A 157 5.12 23.05 17.91
CA LEU A 157 5.99 21.88 18.16
C LEU A 157 7.46 22.25 18.29
N LEU A 158 7.92 23.27 17.55
CA LEU A 158 9.31 23.70 17.57
C LEU A 158 9.48 24.89 18.50
N VAL A 159 10.43 24.74 19.42
CA VAL A 159 10.91 25.86 20.23
C VAL A 159 11.54 26.88 19.27
N LYS A 160 11.16 28.15 19.41
CA LYS A 160 11.82 29.23 18.69
C LYS A 160 13.30 29.23 19.11
N PRO A 161 14.25 29.00 18.20
CA PRO A 161 15.66 28.94 18.58
C PRO A 161 16.08 30.29 19.16
N ASN A 162 16.79 30.26 20.28
CA ASN A 162 17.45 31.44 20.82
C ASN A 162 18.58 31.83 19.87
N LEU A 163 18.73 33.12 19.63
CA LEU A 163 19.85 33.63 18.84
C LEU A 163 21.14 33.37 19.62
N VAL A 164 22.08 32.64 19.01
CA VAL A 164 23.43 32.47 19.54
C VAL A 164 24.16 33.79 19.33
N LEU A 165 24.43 34.49 20.43
CA LEU A 165 25.14 35.78 20.39
C LEU A 165 26.61 35.57 20.01
N GLU A 166 27.24 36.59 19.42
CA GLU A 166 28.64 36.50 19.00
C GLU A 166 29.59 36.25 20.17
N ASP A 167 29.23 36.71 21.37
CA ASP A 167 29.95 36.54 22.64
C ASP A 167 29.60 35.26 23.39
N ASP A 168 28.77 34.38 22.80
CA ASP A 168 28.44 33.11 23.43
C ASP A 168 29.71 32.25 23.58
N THR A 169 29.97 31.85 24.82
CA THR A 169 31.17 31.11 25.27
C THR A 169 30.95 29.60 25.26
N ASP A 170 29.71 29.14 25.00
CA ASP A 170 29.42 27.72 24.85
C ASP A 170 29.98 27.20 23.52
N ASP A 171 31.03 26.39 23.62
CA ASP A 171 31.69 25.74 22.47
C ASP A 171 30.72 24.94 21.60
N ARG A 172 29.59 24.46 22.15
CA ARG A 172 28.57 23.71 21.42
C ARG A 172 27.92 24.53 20.30
N TRP A 173 27.79 25.84 20.48
CA TRP A 173 27.10 26.74 19.56
C TRP A 173 28.04 27.58 18.69
N LYS A 174 29.35 27.36 18.80
CA LYS A 174 30.40 28.15 18.13
C LYS A 174 30.23 28.25 16.61
N TRP A 175 29.66 27.24 15.95
CA TRP A 175 29.45 27.22 14.50
C TRP A 175 28.10 27.80 14.04
N PHE A 176 27.22 28.17 14.98
CA PHE A 176 25.86 28.67 14.72
C PHE A 176 25.69 30.17 15.02
N LYS A 177 26.79 30.91 15.20
CA LYS A 177 26.78 32.35 15.47
C LYS A 177 26.11 33.09 14.31
N VAL A 178 25.06 33.85 14.62
CA VAL A 178 24.32 34.62 13.61
C VAL A 178 25.00 35.97 13.46
N GLY A 179 25.70 36.19 12.35
CA GLY A 179 26.14 37.53 11.97
C GLY A 179 24.92 38.44 11.86
N LYS A 180 24.99 39.66 12.42
CA LYS A 180 23.90 40.64 12.38
C LYS A 180 23.42 40.83 10.93
N PHE A 181 22.28 40.24 10.59
CA PHE A 181 21.54 40.69 9.42
C PHE A 181 20.98 42.07 9.78
N GLN A 182 21.70 43.12 9.40
CA GLN A 182 21.14 44.48 9.33
C GLN A 182 20.03 44.43 8.27
N SER A 183 18.79 44.23 8.72
CA SER A 183 17.62 44.43 7.89
C SER A 183 17.47 45.94 7.66
N ASN A 184 18.05 46.43 6.57
CA ASN A 184 17.61 47.68 5.97
C ASN A 184 16.31 47.41 5.22
N ILE A 185 15.18 47.51 5.93
CA ILE A 185 13.85 47.83 5.37
C ILE A 185 13.24 48.88 6.30
#